data_AF-A0A9C7PL69-F1
#
_entry.id   AF-A0A9C7PL69-F1
#
_cell.length_a   1.000
_cell.length_b   1.000
_cell.length_c   1.000
_cell.angle_alpha   90.00
_cell.angle_beta   90.00
_cell.angle_gamma   90.00
#
_symmetry.space_group_name_H-M   'P 1'
#
loop_
_entity.id
_entity.type
_entity.pdbx_description
1 polymer ?
#
loop_
_entity_poly.entity_id
_entity_poly.type
_entity_poly.pdbx_seq_one_letter_code
_entity_poly.pdbx_strand_id
1 'polypeptide(L)'
;MSKLFFRYGAMNSGKSTAMLQVAHNYEERDQRVVLVKSSVDTKGDDQIVSRLGVTRQADLLLSPGQDLRAALQTLSAQRSGSVTAWPAC
;
A
#
# COMPACT_ATOMS: atom_id res chain seq x y z
N MET A 1 -4.76 14.38 11.95
CA MET A 1 -3.80 13.77 12.91
C MET A 1 -3.18 12.54 12.28
N SER A 2 -1.87 12.37 12.41
CA SER A 2 -1.18 11.13 12.04
C SER A 2 -1.45 10.04 13.08
N LYS A 3 -1.57 8.79 12.63
CA LYS A 3 -1.74 7.60 13.48
C LYS A 3 -0.91 6.46 12.93
N LEU A 4 -0.34 5.64 13.81
CA LEU A 4 0.38 4.42 13.47
C LEU A 4 -0.38 3.23 14.05
N PHE A 5 -0.80 2.30 13.18
CA PHE A 5 -1.46 1.07 13.59
C PHE A 5 -0.55 -0.12 13.31
N PHE A 6 -0.22 -0.88 14.35
CA PHE A 6 0.51 -2.13 14.20
C PHE A 6 -0.45 -3.32 14.30
N ARG A 7 -0.64 -4.03 13.18
CA ARG A 7 -1.51 -5.22 13.12
C ARG A 7 -0.64 -6.48 12.99
N TYR A 8 -0.71 -7.35 13.98
CA TYR A 8 0.03 -8.62 14.02
C TYR A 8 -0.88 -9.76 14.45
N GLY A 9 -0.42 -11.01 14.27
CA GLY A 9 -1.19 -12.21 14.57
C GLY A 9 -0.69 -13.42 13.78
N ALA A 10 -1.24 -14.60 14.08
CA ALA A 10 -0.87 -15.85 13.44
C ALA A 10 -1.12 -15.83 11.91
N MET A 11 -0.52 -16.76 11.17
CA MET A 11 -0.89 -16.98 9.77
C MET A 11 -2.39 -17.29 9.68
N ASN A 12 -3.05 -16.86 8.60
CA ASN A 12 -4.51 -16.97 8.41
C ASN A 12 -5.39 -16.08 9.32
N SER A 13 -4.84 -15.19 10.13
CA SER A 13 -5.62 -14.26 10.98
C SER A 13 -6.20 -13.03 10.23
N GLY A 14 -6.23 -13.02 8.90
CA GLY A 14 -6.82 -11.93 8.12
C GLY A 14 -6.02 -10.61 8.00
N LYS A 15 -4.73 -10.59 8.37
CA LYS A 15 -3.89 -9.36 8.34
C LYS A 15 -3.94 -8.59 7.01
N SER A 16 -3.64 -9.28 5.90
CA SER A 16 -3.63 -8.66 4.56
C SER A 16 -5.02 -8.19 4.15
N THR A 17 -6.08 -8.97 4.45
CA THR A 17 -7.47 -8.58 4.18
C THR A 17 -7.82 -7.27 4.88
N ALA A 18 -7.56 -7.18 6.18
CA ALA A 18 -7.90 -5.98 6.96
C ALA A 18 -7.12 -4.75 6.49
N MET A 19 -5.86 -4.91 6.06
CA MET A 19 -5.06 -3.82 5.50
C MET A 19 -5.61 -3.36 4.15
N LEU A 20 -5.96 -4.28 3.25
CA LEU A 20 -6.53 -3.96 1.94
C LEU A 20 -7.91 -3.29 2.06
N GLN A 21 -8.73 -3.71 3.03
CA GLN A 21 -9.99 -3.03 3.33
C GLN A 21 -9.79 -1.59 3.79
N VAL A 22 -8.79 -1.34 4.65
CA VAL A 22 -8.47 0.03 5.08
C VAL A 22 -8.01 0.88 3.90
N ALA A 23 -7.18 0.33 3.00
CA ALA A 23 -6.76 1.02 1.79
C ALA A 23 -7.96 1.39 0.89
N HIS A 24 -8.86 0.44 0.66
CA HIS A 24 -10.09 0.66 -0.12
C HIS A 24 -10.96 1.78 0.50
N ASN A 25 -11.18 1.74 1.82
CA ASN A 25 -11.96 2.76 2.51
C ASN A 25 -11.37 4.17 2.38
N TYR A 26 -10.04 4.31 2.32
CA TYR A 26 -9.40 5.59 2.10
C TYR A 26 -9.60 6.08 0.67
N GLU A 27 -9.50 5.18 -0.30
CA GLU A 27 -9.71 5.48 -1.72
C GLU A 27 -11.17 5.87 -2.02
N GLU A 28 -12.15 5.23 -1.37
CA GLU A 28 -13.57 5.64 -1.43
C GLU A 28 -13.83 7.07 -0.93
N ARG A 29 -12.86 7.67 -0.23
CA ARG A 29 -12.92 9.05 0.29
C ARG A 29 -11.95 9.98 -0.46
N ASP A 30 -11.57 9.60 -1.67
CA ASP A 30 -10.61 10.30 -2.54
C ASP A 30 -9.22 10.51 -1.90
N GLN A 31 -8.88 9.70 -0.90
CA GLN A 31 -7.56 9.75 -0.27
C GLN A 31 -6.59 8.83 -1.00
N ARG A 32 -5.39 9.35 -1.27
CA ARG A 32 -4.34 8.59 -1.93
C ARG A 32 -3.68 7.64 -0.94
N VAL A 33 -3.61 6.36 -1.32
CA VAL A 33 -2.96 5.30 -0.54
C VAL A 33 -1.66 4.87 -1.23
N VAL A 34 -0.67 4.53 -0.41
CA VAL A 34 0.55 3.85 -0.86
C VAL A 34 0.65 2.51 -0.13
N LEU A 35 0.69 1.43 -0.89
CA LEU A 35 0.95 0.08 -0.41
C LEU A 35 2.40 -0.28 -0.63
N VAL A 36 3.07 -0.68 0.44
CA VAL A 36 4.48 -1.09 0.42
C VAL A 36 4.57 -2.54 0.86
N LYS A 37 5.35 -3.33 0.13
CA LYS A 37 5.67 -4.72 0.46
C LYS A 37 7.18 -4.88 0.51
N SER A 38 7.70 -5.75 1.37
CA SER A 38 9.13 -6.10 1.37
C SER A 38 9.45 -6.92 0.13
N SER A 39 10.56 -6.65 -0.54
CA SER A 39 11.00 -7.47 -1.70
C SER A 39 11.43 -8.89 -1.31
N VAL A 40 11.68 -9.14 -0.02
CA VAL A 40 11.98 -10.47 0.51
C VAL A 40 10.72 -11.34 0.62
N ASP A 41 9.53 -10.73 0.68
CA ASP A 41 8.26 -11.47 0.67
C ASP A 41 7.89 -11.85 -0.77
N THR A 42 8.24 -13.08 -1.17
CA THR A 42 7.99 -13.62 -2.50
C THR A 42 6.54 -14.08 -2.71
N LYS A 43 5.70 -14.09 -1.67
CA LYS A 43 4.32 -14.58 -1.79
C LYS A 43 3.50 -13.67 -2.69
N GLY A 44 3.12 -14.16 -3.87
CA GLY A 44 2.35 -13.37 -4.84
C GLY A 44 3.19 -12.26 -5.48
N ASP A 45 4.51 -12.46 -5.59
CA ASP A 45 5.45 -11.60 -6.31
C ASP A 45 5.35 -10.12 -5.92
N ASP A 46 4.94 -9.25 -6.84
CA ASP A 46 4.77 -7.81 -6.62
C ASP A 46 3.40 -7.44 -6.02
N GLN A 47 2.55 -8.43 -5.70
CA GLN A 47 1.20 -8.23 -5.18
C GLN A 47 1.07 -8.60 -3.70
N ILE A 48 0.13 -7.94 -3.04
CA ILE A 48 -0.35 -8.27 -1.71
C ILE A 48 -1.56 -9.18 -1.86
N VAL A 49 -1.39 -10.45 -1.49
CA VAL A 49 -2.42 -11.49 -1.64
C VAL A 49 -2.99 -11.90 -0.29
N SER A 50 -4.28 -11.62 -0.09
CA SER A 50 -5.04 -12.13 1.04
C SER A 50 -5.50 -13.58 0.81
N ARG A 51 -5.78 -14.31 1.89
CA ARG A 51 -6.28 -15.69 1.79
C ARG A 51 -7.77 -15.78 1.40
N LEU A 52 -8.49 -14.66 1.43
CA LEU A 52 -9.88 -14.56 0.98
C LEU A 52 -10.01 -14.18 -0.50
N GLY A 53 -8.91 -14.24 -1.26
CA GLY A 53 -8.91 -13.97 -2.71
C GLY A 53 -8.78 -12.50 -3.10
N VAL A 54 -8.79 -11.56 -2.14
CA VAL A 54 -8.50 -10.15 -2.44
C VAL A 54 -7.01 -9.98 -2.72
N THR A 55 -6.70 -9.40 -3.87
CA THR A 55 -5.34 -9.13 -4.36
C THR A 55 -5.20 -7.67 -4.78
N ARG A 56 -4.01 -7.10 -4.58
CA ARG A 56 -3.68 -5.76 -5.06
C ARG A 56 -2.18 -5.62 -5.28
N GLN A 57 -1.79 -4.94 -6.36
CA GLN A 57 -0.39 -4.64 -6.64
C GLN A 57 0.19 -3.69 -5.57
N ALA A 58 1.42 -3.97 -5.13
CA ALA A 58 2.15 -3.05 -4.26
C ALA A 58 2.66 -1.86 -5.09
N ASP A 59 2.58 -0.66 -4.54
CA ASP A 59 3.12 0.55 -5.18
C ASP A 59 4.65 0.62 -5.05
N LEU A 60 5.21 -0.07 -4.05
CA LEU A 60 6.65 -0.13 -3.81
C LEU A 60 7.04 -1.50 -3.23
N LEU A 61 8.06 -2.12 -3.84
CA LEU A 61 8.80 -3.23 -3.26
C LEU A 61 10.07 -2.71 -2.57
N LEU A 62 10.09 -2.75 -1.25
CA LEU A 62 11.19 -2.22 -0.46
C LEU A 62 12.30 -3.28 -0.33
N SER A 63 13.49 -2.95 -0.83
CA SER A 63 14.65 -3.85 -0.74
C SER A 63 15.37 -3.77 0.61
N PRO A 64 16.05 -4.86 1.05
CA PRO A 64 16.91 -4.80 2.22
C PRO A 64 17.93 -3.66 2.13
N GLY A 65 18.04 -2.86 3.19
CA GLY A 65 18.94 -1.70 3.24
C GLY A 65 18.46 -0.45 2.51
N GLN A 66 17.32 -0.50 1.81
CA GLN A 66 16.73 0.68 1.17
C GLN A 66 16.04 1.58 2.21
N ASP A 67 16.25 2.90 2.10
CA ASP A 67 15.54 3.87 2.93
C ASP A 67 14.08 4.03 2.46
N LEU A 68 13.14 3.69 3.35
CA LEU A 68 11.70 3.76 3.06
C LEU A 68 11.23 5.21 2.83
N ARG A 69 11.77 6.19 3.56
CA ARG A 69 11.34 7.58 3.44
C ARG A 69 11.74 8.16 2.09
N ALA A 70 12.99 7.95 1.68
CA ALA A 70 13.51 8.37 0.38
C ALA A 70 12.71 7.74 -0.76
N ALA A 71 12.44 6.43 -0.67
CA ALA A 71 11.64 5.72 -1.66
C ALA A 71 10.21 6.29 -1.79
N LEU A 72 9.55 6.58 -0.65
CA LEU A 72 8.22 7.20 -0.64
C LEU A 72 8.23 8.62 -1.19
N GLN A 73 9.27 9.41 -0.92
CA GLN A 73 9.41 10.76 -1.48
C GLN A 73 9.52 10.70 -3.00
N THR A 74 10.36 9.81 -3.55
CA THR A 74 10.48 9.59 -5.00
C THR A 74 9.13 9.19 -5.61
N LEU A 75 8.42 8.22 -5.00
CA LEU A 75 7.11 7.79 -5.47
C LEU A 75 6.07 8.92 -5.45
N SER A 76 6.08 9.74 -4.38
CA SER A 76 5.16 10.86 -4.24
C SER A 76 5.40 11.95 -5.30
N ALA A 77 6.66 12.19 -5.67
CA ALA A 77 7.03 13.14 -6.71
C ALA A 77 6.56 12.67 -8.10
N GLN A 78 6.74 11.37 -8.41
CA GLN A 78 6.28 10.77 -9.67
C GLN A 78 4.75 10.86 -9.82
N ARG A 79 4.01 10.56 -8.75
CA ARG A 79 2.53 10.62 -8.73
C ARG A 79 1.95 12.04 -8.76
N SER A 80 2.76 13.05 -8.46
CA SER A 80 2.31 14.45 -8.49
C SER A 80 2.33 15.04 -9.90
N GLY A 81 3.05 14.42 -10.84
CA GLY A 81 3.08 14.83 -12.26
C GLY A 81 1.95 14.29 -13.13
N SER A 82 1.18 13.30 -12.65
CA SER A 82 0.12 12.63 -13.42
C SER A 82 -1.30 13.05 -12.99
N VAL A 83 -1.48 14.24 -12.40
CA VAL A 83 -2.82 14.77 -12.12
C VAL A 83 -3.46 15.15 -13.46
N THR A 84 -4.08 14.18 -14.13
CA THR A 84 -5.24 14.48 -14.97
C THR A 84 -6.23 15.19 -14.07
N ALA A 85 -6.44 16.48 -14.38
CA ALA A 85 -7.38 17.36 -13.70
C ALA A 85 -8.67 16.61 -13.36
N TRP A 86 -8.99 16.54 -12.08
CA TRP A 86 -10.37 16.29 -11.70
C TRP A 86 -11.15 17.60 -11.88
N PRO A 87 -12.35 17.55 -12.47
CA PRO A 87 -13.16 18.73 -12.61
C PRO A 87 -13.54 19.21 -11.21
N ALA A 88 -13.35 20.50 -10.96
CA ALA A 88 -13.96 21.16 -9.84
C ALA A 88 -15.48 21.15 -10.04
N CYS A 89 -16.20 20.45 -9.16
CA CYS A 89 -17.52 20.81 -8.63
C CYS A 89 -17.94 19.78 -7.57
#